data_AF-A0A2K8V9L8-F1
#
_entry.id   AF-A0A2K8V9L8-F1
#
_cell.length_a   1.000
_cell.length_b   1.000
_cell.length_c   1.000
_cell.angle_alpha   90.00
_cell.angle_beta   90.00
_cell.angle_gamma   90.00
#
_symmetry.space_group_name_H-M   'P 1'
#
loop_
_entity.id
_entity.type
_entity.pdbx_description
1 polymer ?
#
loop_
_entity_poly.entity_id
_entity_poly.type
_entity_poly.pdbx_seq_one_letter_code
_entity_poly.pdbx_strand_id
1 'polypeptide(L)' 'MKLEPVTKIDQISENDTLIITGHTLKNEPVKAEIVKVSKDGIEIIFDKKMNRYFNLGMFLQGKSWVKELAIIK' A
#
# COMPACT_ATOMS: atom_id res chain seq x y z
N MET A 1 11.81 -14.02 6.14
CA MET A 1 11.17 -12.82 5.60
C MET A 1 10.83 -13.10 4.15
N LYS A 2 9.54 -13.25 3.83
CA LYS A 2 9.06 -13.48 2.46
C LYS A 2 8.33 -12.22 1.98
N LEU A 3 8.64 -11.79 0.76
CA LEU A 3 7.91 -10.70 0.11
C LEU A 3 6.81 -11.30 -0.77
N GLU A 4 5.58 -10.88 -0.53
CA GLU A 4 4.41 -11.29 -1.30
C GLU A 4 3.90 -10.10 -2.12
N PRO A 5 4.05 -10.11 -3.46
CA PRO A 5 3.54 -9.04 -4.31
C PRO A 5 2.03 -8.86 -4.14
N VAL A 6 1.56 -7.62 -4.11
CA VAL A 6 0.14 -7.32 -4.00
C VAL A 6 -0.52 -7.38 -5.38
N THR A 7 -1.46 -8.30 -5.55
CA THR A 7 -2.14 -8.54 -6.85
C THR A 7 -3.66 -8.44 -6.77
N LYS A 8 -4.21 -8.35 -5.55
CA LYS A 8 -5.65 -8.27 -5.31
C LYS A 8 -5.99 -7.07 -4.44
N ILE A 9 -7.22 -6.60 -4.57
CA ILE A 9 -7.69 -5.37 -3.92
C ILE A 9 -7.90 -5.53 -2.42
N ASP A 10 -8.04 -6.75 -1.91
CA ASP A 10 -8.35 -7.11 -0.52
C ASP A 10 -7.18 -7.78 0.21
N GLN A 11 -5.98 -7.78 -0.38
CA GLN A 11 -4.83 -8.53 0.14
C GLN A 11 -4.17 -7.88 1.37
N ILE A 12 -4.33 -6.56 1.54
CA ILE A 12 -3.71 -5.79 2.63
C ILE A 12 -4.70 -5.59 3.77
N SER A 13 -4.26 -5.92 4.98
CA SER A 13 -4.99 -5.68 6.22
C SER A 13 -4.31 -4.60 7.07
N GLU A 14 -5.05 -4.04 8.02
CA GLU A 14 -4.45 -3.17 9.04
C GLU A 14 -3.35 -3.94 9.79
N ASN A 15 -2.27 -3.23 10.11
CA ASN A 15 -1.06 -3.75 10.73
C ASN A 15 -0.13 -4.60 9.85
N ASP A 16 -0.46 -4.87 8.60
CA ASP A 16 0.49 -5.48 7.67
C ASP A 16 1.73 -4.58 7.50
N THR A 17 2.90 -5.21 7.39
CA THR A 17 4.13 -4.51 7.04
C THR A 17 4.30 -4.56 5.53
N LEU A 18 4.35 -3.41 4.90
CA LEU A 18 4.42 -3.22 3.45
C LEU A 18 5.81 -2.74 3.07
N ILE A 19 6.35 -3.26 1.97
CA ILE A 19 7.45 -2.62 1.24
C ILE A 19 6.84 -1.82 0.11
N ILE A 20 7.07 -0.50 0.12
CA ILE A 20 6.54 0.42 -0.87
C ILE A 20 7.70 1.09 -1.61
N THR A 21 7.63 1.07 -2.94
CA THR A 21 8.47 1.91 -3.80
C THR A 21 7.58 2.84 -4.63
N GLY A 22 7.92 4.12 -4.64
CA GLY A 22 7.17 5.16 -5.34
C GLY A 22 8.05 6.37 -5.62
N HIS A 23 7.44 7.53 -5.81
CA HIS A 23 8.17 8.74 -6.20
C HIS A 23 9.28 9.12 -5.21
N THR A 24 8.97 9.23 -3.92
CA THR A 24 9.92 9.64 -2.87
C THR A 24 10.35 8.50 -1.95
N LEU A 25 9.72 7.33 -2.06
CA LEU A 25 9.97 6.16 -1.21
C LEU A 25 10.74 5.11 -2.00
N LYS A 26 11.78 4.54 -1.39
CA LYS A 26 12.62 3.50 -2.00
C LYS A 26 12.70 2.29 -1.08
N ASN A 27 11.87 1.28 -1.34
CA ASN A 27 11.84 0.02 -0.59
C ASN A 27 11.72 0.22 0.93
N GLU A 28 10.98 1.22 1.38
CA GLU A 28 10.83 1.48 2.81
C GLU A 28 9.78 0.54 3.42
N PRO A 29 10.11 -0.19 4.51
CA PRO A 29 9.13 -0.95 5.26
C PRO A 29 8.27 0.00 6.07
N VAL A 30 6.96 -0.02 5.82
CA VAL A 30 5.96 0.80 6.52
C VAL A 30 4.82 -0.07 6.99
N LYS A 31 4.14 0.35 8.05
CA LYS A 31 2.99 -0.38 8.58
C LYS A 31 1.69 0.21 8.02
N ALA A 32 0.79 -0.64 7.52
CA ALA A 32 -0.56 -0.20 7.18
C ALA A 32 -1.28 0.23 8.47
N GLU A 33 -1.58 1.52 8.60
CA GLU A 33 -2.24 2.09 9.78
C GLU A 33 -3.76 2.06 9.67
N ILE A 34 -4.30 2.31 8.48
CA ILE A 34 -5.74 2.24 8.20
C ILE A 34 -5.94 1.64 6.82
N VAL A 35 -6.93 0.75 6.73
CA VAL A 35 -7.44 0.21 5.46
C VAL A 35 -8.90 0.60 5.33
N LYS A 36 -9.19 1.55 4.43
CA LYS A 36 -10.55 2.09 4.24
C LYS A 36 -11.11 1.67 2.90
N VAL A 37 -12.28 1.03 2.90
CA VAL A 37 -13.01 0.72 1.66
C VAL A 37 -13.80 1.95 1.20
N SER A 38 -13.67 2.32 -0.07
CA SER A 38 -14.40 3.41 -0.72
C SER A 38 -15.03 2.94 -2.04
N LYS A 39 -15.82 3.81 -2.68
CA LYS A 39 -16.40 3.51 -4.01
C LYS A 39 -15.32 3.29 -5.09
N ASP A 40 -14.19 3.97 -4.95
CA ASP A 40 -13.11 3.97 -5.94
C ASP A 40 -12.01 2.94 -5.65
N GLY A 41 -12.14 2.16 -4.57
CA GLY A 41 -11.22 1.08 -4.19
C GLY A 41 -10.92 1.06 -2.70
N ILE A 42 -9.80 0.44 -2.32
CA ILE A 42 -9.32 0.43 -0.93
C ILE A 42 -8.20 1.46 -0.77
N GLU A 43 -8.34 2.37 0.18
CA GLU A 43 -7.33 3.36 0.55
C GLU A 43 -6.47 2.82 1.71
N ILE A 44 -5.16 2.83 1.50
CA ILE A 44 -4.15 2.39 2.46
C ILE A 44 -3.41 3.61 2.99
N ILE A 45 -3.57 3.89 4.28
CA ILE A 45 -2.82 4.93 4.99
C ILE A 45 -1.71 4.24 5.76
N PHE A 46 -0.47 4.73 5.61
CA PHE A 46 0.71 4.15 6.26
C PHE A 46 1.58 5.17 7.00
N ASP A 47 1.26 6.46 6.87
CA ASP A 47 1.81 7.53 7.70
C ASP A 47 0.79 8.67 7.80
N LYS A 48 0.05 8.73 8.91
CA LYS A 48 -0.91 9.81 9.15
C LYS A 48 -0.24 11.17 9.36
N LYS A 49 0.96 11.19 9.97
CA LYS A 49 1.64 12.45 10.33
C LYS A 49 2.06 13.21 9.09
N MET A 50 2.56 12.48 8.08
CA MET A 50 2.95 13.05 6.79
C MET A 50 1.84 12.98 5.74
N ASN A 51 0.63 12.54 6.12
CA ASN A 51 -0.51 12.35 5.23
C ASN A 51 -0.18 11.48 3.99
N ARG A 52 0.53 10.38 4.19
CA ARG A 52 0.91 9.45 3.11
C ARG A 52 -0.09 8.30 3.03
N TYR A 53 -0.71 8.21 1.86
CA TYR A 53 -1.69 7.19 1.54
C TYR A 53 -1.68 6.91 0.04
N PHE A 54 -2.28 5.78 -0.34
CA PHE A 54 -2.53 5.46 -1.74
C PHE A 54 -3.81 4.64 -1.87
N ASN A 55 -4.43 4.71 -3.05
CA ASN A 55 -5.55 3.84 -3.40
C ASN A 55 -5.03 2.56 -4.08
N LEU A 56 -5.36 1.41 -3.52
CA LEU A 56 -4.93 0.10 -3.99
C LEU A 56 -5.56 -0.27 -5.34
N GLY A 57 -6.81 0.14 -5.59
CA GLY A 57 -7.44 -0.02 -6.90
C GLY A 57 -6.68 0.74 -8.00
N MET A 58 -6.27 1.97 -7.74
CA MET A 58 -5.43 2.75 -8.66
C MET A 58 -4.05 2.12 -8.86
N PHE A 59 -3.47 1.50 -7.84
CA PHE A 59 -2.20 0.77 -7.95
C PHE A 59 -2.34 -0.42 -8.90
N LEU A 60 -3.35 -1.26 -8.70
CA LEU A 60 -3.61 -2.43 -9.54
C LEU A 60 -3.93 -2.05 -11.00
N GLN A 61 -4.47 -0.85 -11.24
CA GLN A 61 -4.69 -0.30 -12.58
C GLN A 61 -3.47 0.41 -13.19
N GLY A 62 -2.32 0.47 -12.49
CA GLY A 62 -1.10 1.15 -12.95
C GLY A 62 -1.17 2.68 -12.92
N LYS A 63 -2.18 3.27 -12.26
CA LYS A 63 -2.42 4.72 -12.17
C LYS A 63 -1.91 5.35 -10.87
N SER A 64 -1.46 4.54 -9.92
CA SER A 64 -0.92 5.02 -8.63
C SER A 64 0.48 5.63 -8.77
N TRP A 65 0.81 6.51 -7.82
CA TRP A 65 2.18 6.98 -7.61
C TRP A 65 3.09 5.87 -7.03
N VAL A 66 2.51 4.88 -6.36
CA VAL A 66 3.18 3.65 -5.94
C VAL A 66 3.47 2.80 -7.18
N LYS A 67 4.71 2.33 -7.31
CA LYS A 67 5.21 1.55 -8.44
C LYS A 67 5.45 0.09 -8.08
N GLU A 68 5.89 -0.18 -6.86
CA GLU A 68 6.05 -1.54 -6.34
C GLU A 68 5.44 -1.62 -4.93
N LEU A 69 4.79 -2.74 -4.65
CA LEU A 69 4.10 -2.98 -3.40
C LEU A 69 4.13 -4.48 -3.07
N ALA A 70 4.65 -4.81 -1.90
CA ALA A 70 4.68 -6.17 -1.38
C ALA A 70 4.38 -6.19 0.12
N ILE A 71 3.81 -7.29 0.61
CA ILE A 71 3.60 -7.55 2.04
C ILE A 71 4.78 -8.37 2.55
N ILE A 72 5.30 -8.01 3.72
CA ILE A 72 6.29 -8.78 4.45
C ILE A 72 5.58 -9.82 5.32
N LYS A 73 5.89 -11.10 5.09
CA LYS A 73 5.43 -12.26 5.89
C LYS A 73 6.59 -12.95 6.60
#